data_AF-A0A1H8U8M2-F1
#
_entry.id   AF-A0A1H8U8M2-F1
#
_cell.length_a   1.000
_cell.length_b   1.000
_cell.length_c   1.000
_cell.angle_alpha   90.00
_cell.angle_beta   90.00
_cell.angle_gamma   90.00
#
_symmetry.space_group_name_H-M   'P 1'
#
loop_
_entity.id
_entity.type
_entity.pdbx_description
1 polymer ?
#
loop_
_entity_poly.entity_id
_entity_poly.type
_entity_poly.pdbx_seq_one_letter_code
_entity_poly.pdbx_strand_id
1 'polypeptide(L)'
;MTANQDSATVAAARSTPTVSLEIEQARQRPPRVTELSFSHPKNYLGVPLAVVGSGQTGALVRQHLVSLPGRAKQGAIELGLLTPDGACTPLGDHVVAAGVKIHGSAEAALTTFDGLHGSPKRFCNVFPAWQDTAQRVFATYEPAEFIISTLRNYDRPLTLPELVETLAEKDEQRTARLFLRADSNSNRQAVEDVDLTDCSNYRGEPISQLKGCLFHTGIVTERGADTETIDPATDHWALEQPFRAQTGDNRGDGR
;
A
#
# COMPACT_ATOMS: atom_id res chain seq x y z
N MET A 1 -1.75 68.17 -31.51
CA MET A 1 -0.87 67.85 -32.65
C MET A 1 0.34 67.15 -32.09
N THR A 2 0.32 65.81 -32.07
CA THR A 2 1.16 64.92 -32.93
C THR A 2 2.65 65.03 -32.55
N ALA A 3 3.37 63.97 -32.20
CA ALA A 3 3.34 62.65 -32.81
C ALA A 3 3.82 61.54 -31.87
N ASN A 4 3.32 60.36 -32.22
CA ASN A 4 3.71 59.01 -31.85
C ASN A 4 4.95 58.58 -32.66
N GLN A 5 5.71 57.60 -32.16
CA GLN A 5 6.64 56.65 -32.82
C GLN A 5 7.78 56.29 -31.84
N ASP A 6 8.29 55.06 -31.70
CA ASP A 6 7.93 53.75 -32.24
C ASP A 6 8.76 52.70 -31.48
N SER A 7 8.38 51.43 -31.65
CA SER A 7 9.21 50.21 -31.45
C SER A 7 9.32 49.60 -30.04
N ALA A 8 8.53 48.55 -29.81
CA ALA A 8 9.09 47.22 -29.55
C ALA A 8 8.00 46.15 -29.65
N THR A 9 8.01 45.46 -30.79
CA THR A 9 7.31 44.20 -31.04
C THR A 9 7.86 43.10 -30.13
N VAL A 10 7.02 42.46 -29.31
CA VAL A 10 7.32 41.12 -28.77
C VAL A 10 6.06 40.27 -28.82
N ALA A 11 5.96 39.49 -29.90
CA ALA A 11 5.19 38.26 -29.91
C ALA A 11 6.20 37.12 -30.10
N ALA A 12 6.41 36.32 -29.05
CA ALA A 12 6.97 34.98 -29.17
C ALA A 12 6.31 34.10 -28.11
N ALA A 13 5.53 33.15 -28.60
CA ALA A 13 4.82 32.15 -27.84
C ALA A 13 5.73 31.02 -27.35
N ARG A 14 5.18 30.24 -26.42
CA ARG A 14 5.56 28.90 -25.94
C ARG A 14 6.58 28.86 -24.81
N SER A 15 6.06 28.99 -23.60
CA SER A 15 6.65 28.38 -22.41
C SER A 15 5.74 27.26 -21.91
N THR A 16 5.97 26.04 -22.38
CA THR A 16 5.62 24.80 -21.66
C THR A 16 6.85 24.13 -21.04
N PRO A 17 7.64 24.80 -20.15
CA PRO A 17 8.64 24.11 -19.34
C PRO A 17 8.05 23.58 -18.01
N THR A 18 6.88 24.08 -17.56
CA THR A 18 6.37 23.80 -16.21
C THR A 18 5.92 22.36 -16.02
N VAL A 19 5.16 21.80 -16.97
CA VAL A 19 4.61 20.44 -16.83
C VAL A 19 5.72 19.37 -16.86
N SER A 20 6.75 19.57 -17.71
CA SER A 20 7.89 18.66 -17.78
C SER A 20 8.73 18.71 -16.50
N LEU A 21 8.98 19.90 -15.95
CA LEU A 21 9.67 20.06 -14.67
C LEU A 21 8.86 19.53 -13.49
N GLU A 22 7.54 19.68 -13.46
CA GLU A 22 6.70 19.10 -12.41
C GLU A 22 6.65 17.57 -12.48
N ILE A 23 6.60 16.98 -13.67
CA ILE A 23 6.67 15.51 -13.86
C ILE A 23 8.05 14.99 -13.47
N GLU A 24 9.11 15.71 -13.83
CA GLU A 24 10.50 15.33 -13.51
C GLU A 24 10.82 15.53 -12.03
N GLN A 25 10.31 16.60 -11.41
CA GLN A 25 10.38 16.83 -9.96
C GLN A 25 9.49 15.87 -9.16
N ALA A 26 8.37 15.40 -9.71
CA ALA A 26 7.57 14.33 -9.12
C ALA A 26 8.31 12.98 -9.16
N ARG A 27 9.15 12.74 -10.19
CA ARG A 27 10.04 11.57 -10.29
C ARG A 27 11.30 11.69 -9.41
N GLN A 28 11.77 12.92 -9.16
CA GLN A 28 12.93 13.21 -8.31
C GLN A 28 12.57 13.45 -6.83
N ARG A 29 11.30 13.68 -6.51
CA ARG A 29 10.84 13.56 -5.13
C ARG A 29 11.09 12.12 -4.72
N PRO A 30 11.85 11.87 -3.63
CA PRO A 30 11.87 10.53 -3.08
C PRO A 30 10.40 10.17 -2.85
N PRO A 31 9.90 9.04 -3.42
CA PRO A 31 8.55 8.61 -3.12
C PRO A 31 8.46 8.61 -1.60
N ARG A 32 7.50 9.39 -1.06
CA ARG A 32 7.25 9.36 0.39
C ARG A 32 7.12 7.90 0.73
N VAL A 33 7.86 7.42 1.72
CA VAL A 33 7.68 6.04 2.13
C VAL A 33 6.27 5.97 2.68
N THR A 34 5.41 5.41 1.85
CA THR A 34 3.99 5.40 2.02
C THR A 34 3.66 4.46 3.17
N GLU A 35 2.98 4.98 4.19
CA GLU A 35 2.69 4.21 5.40
C GLU A 35 1.20 3.87 5.45
N LEU A 36 0.91 2.57 5.39
CA LEU A 36 -0.37 2.07 5.85
C LEU A 36 -0.44 2.27 7.36
N SER A 37 -1.36 3.11 7.84
CA SER A 37 -1.52 3.36 9.29
C SER A 37 -2.27 2.26 10.06
N PHE A 38 -2.72 1.20 9.40
CA PHE A 38 -3.53 0.13 9.98
C PHE A 38 -3.17 -1.22 9.37
N SER A 39 -3.29 -2.26 10.18
CA SER A 39 -2.90 -3.64 9.82
C SER A 39 -4.06 -4.43 9.24
N HIS A 40 -5.27 -3.87 9.25
CA HIS A 40 -6.46 -4.60 8.86
C HIS A 40 -7.03 -4.08 7.53
N PRO A 41 -7.13 -4.93 6.48
CA PRO A 41 -7.47 -4.51 5.13
C PRO A 41 -8.85 -3.86 5.01
N LYS A 42 -9.82 -4.25 5.84
CA LYS A 42 -11.15 -3.62 5.92
C LYS A 42 -11.08 -2.08 6.05
N ASN A 43 -10.05 -1.57 6.74
CA ASN A 43 -9.88 -0.16 7.03
C ASN A 43 -9.56 0.66 5.77
N TYR A 44 -9.19 -0.01 4.68
CA TYR A 44 -8.92 0.57 3.38
C TYR A 44 -9.96 0.16 2.34
N LEU A 45 -10.31 -1.13 2.29
CA LEU A 45 -11.33 -1.66 1.39
C LEU A 45 -12.72 -1.05 1.65
N GLY A 46 -13.00 -0.66 2.89
CA GLY A 46 -14.25 0.04 3.22
C GLY A 46 -14.29 1.49 2.75
N VAL A 47 -13.16 2.11 2.41
CA VAL A 47 -13.16 3.55 2.07
C VAL A 47 -13.88 3.81 0.74
N PRO A 48 -13.63 3.08 -0.36
CA PRO A 48 -14.42 3.22 -1.59
C PRO A 48 -15.92 3.00 -1.37
N LEU A 49 -16.30 2.04 -0.51
CA LEU A 49 -17.70 1.80 -0.14
C LEU A 49 -18.31 3.03 0.56
N ALA A 50 -17.57 3.68 1.44
CA ALA A 50 -17.98 4.90 2.12
C ALA A 50 -18.02 6.13 1.21
N VAL A 51 -17.31 6.11 0.06
CA VAL A 51 -17.36 7.17 -0.94
C VAL A 51 -18.65 7.10 -1.77
N VAL A 52 -19.09 5.90 -2.11
CA VAL A 52 -20.32 5.70 -2.92
C VAL A 52 -21.60 5.62 -2.08
N GLY A 53 -21.46 5.44 -0.77
CA GLY A 53 -22.60 5.36 0.15
C GLY A 53 -23.35 6.68 0.30
N SER A 54 -24.61 6.62 0.74
CA SER A 54 -25.49 7.79 0.84
C SER A 54 -25.14 8.81 1.94
N GLY A 55 -24.15 8.50 2.80
CA GLY A 55 -23.74 9.31 3.95
C GLY A 55 -22.46 10.12 3.71
N GLN A 56 -22.11 10.98 4.67
CA GLN A 56 -20.81 11.66 4.64
C GLN A 56 -19.69 10.64 4.82
N THR A 57 -18.79 10.51 3.84
CA THR A 57 -17.72 9.48 3.83
C THR A 57 -16.93 9.42 5.14
N GLY A 58 -16.53 10.57 5.68
CA GLY A 58 -15.78 10.61 6.94
C GLY A 58 -16.57 10.08 8.15
N ALA A 59 -17.90 10.24 8.15
CA ALA A 59 -18.77 9.69 9.18
C ALA A 59 -18.91 8.17 9.03
N LEU A 60 -19.14 7.68 7.81
CA LEU A 60 -19.23 6.24 7.51
C LEU A 60 -17.93 5.51 7.86
N VAL A 61 -16.77 6.08 7.52
CA VAL A 61 -15.47 5.49 7.88
C VAL A 61 -15.27 5.42 9.41
N ARG A 62 -15.65 6.47 10.14
CA ARG A 62 -15.56 6.48 11.62
C ARG A 62 -16.49 5.45 12.25
N GLN A 63 -17.69 5.35 11.73
CA GLN A 63 -18.71 4.46 12.24
C GLN A 63 -18.32 3.00 12.05
N HIS A 64 -17.82 2.66 10.85
CA HIS A 64 -17.71 1.25 10.46
C HIS A 64 -16.30 0.68 10.45
N LEU A 65 -15.28 1.52 10.29
CA LEU A 65 -13.92 1.06 10.00
C LEU A 65 -12.95 1.42 11.13
N VAL A 66 -12.65 2.70 11.29
CA VAL A 66 -11.61 3.23 12.19
C VAL A 66 -11.91 4.66 12.64
N SER A 67 -11.45 5.02 13.84
CA SER A 67 -11.64 6.35 14.41
C SER A 67 -10.90 7.48 13.65
N LEU A 68 -9.91 7.15 12.82
CA LEU A 68 -9.06 8.09 12.09
C LEU A 68 -9.36 8.06 10.57
N PRO A 69 -10.45 8.69 10.10
CA PRO A 69 -10.89 8.60 8.70
C PRO A 69 -9.90 9.21 7.72
N GLY A 70 -9.16 10.25 8.12
CA GLY A 70 -8.12 10.85 7.28
C GLY A 70 -6.98 9.88 6.97
N ARG A 71 -6.56 9.07 7.95
CA ARG A 71 -5.52 8.04 7.77
C ARG A 71 -6.01 6.89 6.90
N ALA A 72 -7.28 6.50 7.05
CA ALA A 72 -7.90 5.48 6.20
C ALA A 72 -8.00 5.95 4.75
N LYS A 73 -8.49 7.18 4.52
CA LYS A 73 -8.54 7.79 3.19
C LYS A 73 -7.17 7.89 2.56
N GLN A 74 -6.15 8.33 3.30
CA GLN A 74 -4.78 8.38 2.80
C GLN A 74 -4.32 6.98 2.37
N GLY A 75 -4.43 5.96 3.22
CA GLY A 75 -4.03 4.61 2.84
C GLY A 75 -4.82 4.05 1.64
N ALA A 76 -6.09 4.42 1.47
CA ALA A 76 -6.87 4.04 0.29
C ALA A 76 -6.36 4.73 -1.00
N ILE A 77 -5.91 5.98 -0.92
CA ILE A 77 -5.26 6.67 -2.06
C ILE A 77 -3.95 5.96 -2.41
N GLU A 78 -3.16 5.64 -1.38
CA GLU A 78 -1.86 4.98 -1.51
C GLU A 78 -1.96 3.56 -2.10
N LEU A 79 -3.03 2.83 -1.76
CA LEU A 79 -3.37 1.54 -2.36
C LEU A 79 -3.97 1.68 -3.77
N GLY A 80 -4.05 2.91 -4.31
CA GLY A 80 -4.63 3.19 -5.62
C GLY A 80 -6.13 2.94 -5.70
N LEU A 81 -6.85 2.91 -4.57
CA LEU A 81 -8.31 2.75 -4.53
C LEU A 81 -9.04 4.07 -4.80
N LEU A 82 -8.43 5.17 -4.36
CA LEU A 82 -8.94 6.52 -4.59
C LEU A 82 -7.92 7.39 -5.32
N THR A 83 -8.41 8.34 -6.09
CA THR A 83 -7.61 9.45 -6.60
C THR A 83 -7.26 10.43 -5.46
N PRO A 84 -6.26 11.31 -5.63
CA PRO A 84 -5.90 12.29 -4.60
C PRO A 84 -7.03 13.25 -4.19
N ASP A 85 -7.94 13.57 -5.11
CA ASP A 85 -9.16 14.34 -4.86
C ASP A 85 -10.26 13.52 -4.15
N GLY A 86 -10.13 12.20 -4.12
CA GLY A 86 -10.97 11.28 -3.35
C GLY A 86 -12.08 10.58 -4.12
N ALA A 87 -12.04 10.61 -5.45
CA ALA A 87 -12.91 9.79 -6.29
C ALA A 87 -12.41 8.34 -6.35
N CYS A 88 -13.29 7.39 -6.64
CA CYS A 88 -12.87 6.00 -6.85
C CYS A 88 -12.06 5.87 -8.14
N THR A 89 -10.97 5.10 -8.08
CA THR A 89 -10.26 4.64 -9.27
C THR A 89 -10.94 3.39 -9.82
N PRO A 90 -10.52 2.86 -10.99
CA PRO A 90 -11.00 1.55 -11.46
C PRO A 90 -10.76 0.41 -10.45
N LEU A 91 -9.70 0.47 -9.64
CA LEU A 91 -9.45 -0.51 -8.58
C LEU A 91 -10.41 -0.30 -7.39
N GLY A 92 -10.70 0.96 -7.03
CA GLY A 92 -11.74 1.29 -6.05
C GLY A 92 -13.13 0.84 -6.49
N ASP A 93 -13.49 1.06 -7.75
CA ASP A 93 -14.76 0.61 -8.33
C ASP A 93 -14.89 -0.91 -8.31
N HIS A 94 -13.78 -1.63 -8.51
CA HIS A 94 -13.76 -3.09 -8.37
C HIS A 94 -14.07 -3.54 -6.93
N VAL A 95 -13.56 -2.83 -5.93
CA VAL A 95 -13.88 -3.06 -4.51
C VAL A 95 -15.36 -2.78 -4.24
N VAL A 96 -15.91 -1.70 -4.78
CA VAL A 96 -17.35 -1.38 -4.67
C VAL A 96 -18.21 -2.46 -5.32
N ALA A 97 -17.88 -2.86 -6.54
CA ALA A 97 -18.61 -3.91 -7.26
C ALA A 97 -18.60 -5.24 -6.50
N ALA A 98 -17.47 -5.61 -5.89
CA ALA A 98 -17.39 -6.79 -5.03
C ALA A 98 -18.30 -6.66 -3.81
N GLY A 99 -18.30 -5.52 -3.13
CA GLY A 99 -19.17 -5.28 -1.97
C GLY A 99 -20.65 -5.36 -2.30
N VAL A 100 -21.08 -4.71 -3.38
CA VAL A 100 -22.47 -4.77 -3.84
C VAL A 100 -22.86 -6.18 -4.26
N LYS A 101 -21.98 -6.91 -4.97
CA LYS A 101 -22.24 -8.29 -5.37
C LYS A 101 -22.43 -9.23 -4.18
N ILE A 102 -21.63 -9.07 -3.13
CA ILE A 102 -21.62 -9.97 -1.97
C ILE A 102 -22.75 -9.62 -0.99
N HIS A 103 -23.01 -8.33 -0.77
CA HIS A 103 -23.86 -7.84 0.33
C HIS A 103 -25.13 -7.10 -0.13
N GLY A 104 -25.31 -6.90 -1.43
CA GLY A 104 -26.45 -6.19 -2.02
C GLY A 104 -26.31 -4.67 -2.08
N SER A 105 -25.52 -4.05 -1.18
CA SER A 105 -25.20 -2.62 -1.23
C SER A 105 -23.85 -2.29 -0.58
N ALA A 106 -23.34 -1.08 -0.83
CA ALA A 106 -22.11 -0.60 -0.21
C ALA A 106 -22.26 -0.42 1.31
N GLU A 107 -23.41 0.05 1.77
CA GLU A 107 -23.73 0.23 3.20
C GLU A 107 -23.88 -1.10 3.94
N ALA A 108 -24.48 -2.11 3.30
CA ALA A 108 -24.57 -3.46 3.86
C ALA A 108 -23.17 -4.09 3.99
N ALA A 109 -22.30 -3.86 3.01
CA ALA A 109 -20.91 -4.27 3.06
C ALA A 109 -20.13 -3.58 4.20
N LEU A 110 -20.30 -2.25 4.36
CA LEU A 110 -19.70 -1.49 5.46
C LEU A 110 -20.16 -1.99 6.84
N THR A 111 -21.47 -2.17 7.01
CA THR A 111 -22.06 -2.69 8.26
C THR A 111 -21.51 -4.06 8.60
N THR A 112 -21.25 -4.90 7.59
CA THR A 112 -20.67 -6.22 7.80
C THR A 112 -19.22 -6.13 8.32
N PHE A 113 -18.45 -5.12 7.92
CA PHE A 113 -17.08 -4.93 8.39
C PHE A 113 -16.99 -4.55 9.89
N ASP A 114 -18.07 -4.03 10.49
CA ASP A 114 -18.14 -3.72 11.93
C ASP A 114 -17.83 -4.94 12.79
N GLY A 115 -18.21 -6.13 12.33
CA GLY A 115 -17.95 -7.40 13.02
C GLY A 115 -16.46 -7.73 13.20
N LEU A 116 -15.57 -6.98 12.56
CA LEU A 116 -14.12 -7.11 12.71
C LEU A 116 -13.47 -5.95 13.47
N HIS A 117 -14.23 -5.02 14.05
CA HIS A 117 -13.66 -3.94 14.86
C HIS A 117 -12.91 -4.54 16.07
N GLY A 118 -11.64 -4.19 16.24
CA GLY A 118 -10.77 -4.77 17.28
C GLY A 118 -10.47 -6.28 17.17
N SER A 119 -10.91 -6.94 16.10
CA SER A 119 -10.75 -8.40 15.96
C SER A 119 -9.36 -8.79 15.46
N PRO A 120 -8.72 -9.82 16.06
CA PRO A 120 -7.47 -10.39 15.55
C PRO A 120 -7.70 -11.39 14.40
N LYS A 121 -8.94 -11.72 14.05
CA LYS A 121 -9.25 -12.73 13.04
C LYS A 121 -8.76 -12.28 11.66
N ARG A 122 -8.22 -13.22 10.87
CA ARG A 122 -7.84 -12.96 9.47
C ARG A 122 -9.08 -12.54 8.66
N PHE A 123 -8.96 -11.47 7.88
CA PHE A 123 -10.06 -10.95 7.07
C PHE A 123 -10.51 -11.98 6.03
N CYS A 124 -9.58 -12.65 5.34
CA CYS A 124 -9.89 -13.72 4.38
C CYS A 124 -10.61 -14.91 5.03
N ASN A 125 -10.35 -15.22 6.31
CA ASN A 125 -11.05 -16.31 7.00
C ASN A 125 -12.48 -15.94 7.39
N VAL A 126 -12.73 -14.67 7.73
CA VAL A 126 -14.07 -14.20 8.12
C VAL A 126 -14.91 -13.84 6.90
N PHE A 127 -14.29 -13.33 5.85
CA PHE A 127 -14.94 -12.97 4.59
C PHE A 127 -14.25 -13.65 3.39
N PRO A 128 -14.37 -14.98 3.23
CA PRO A 128 -13.73 -15.70 2.13
C PRO A 128 -14.09 -15.16 0.74
N ALA A 129 -15.34 -14.71 0.56
CA ALA A 129 -15.81 -14.13 -0.70
C ALA A 129 -15.07 -12.83 -1.10
N TRP A 130 -14.36 -12.19 -0.17
CA TRP A 130 -13.56 -11.00 -0.42
C TRP A 130 -12.08 -11.30 -0.69
N GLN A 131 -11.64 -12.55 -0.55
CA GLN A 131 -10.22 -12.90 -0.56
C GLN A 131 -9.54 -12.44 -1.86
N ASP A 132 -10.08 -12.80 -3.03
CA ASP A 132 -9.47 -12.46 -4.32
C ASP A 132 -9.38 -10.94 -4.53
N THR A 133 -10.44 -10.19 -4.19
CA THR A 133 -10.45 -8.73 -4.29
C THR A 133 -9.41 -8.11 -3.35
N ALA A 134 -9.33 -8.59 -2.12
CA ALA A 134 -8.37 -8.08 -1.15
C ALA A 134 -6.94 -8.41 -1.57
N GLN A 135 -6.67 -9.65 -1.99
CA GLN A 135 -5.37 -10.08 -2.47
C GLN A 135 -4.94 -9.27 -3.68
N ARG A 136 -5.84 -9.02 -4.64
CA ARG A 136 -5.56 -8.17 -5.80
C ARG A 136 -5.12 -6.77 -5.38
N VAL A 137 -5.87 -6.10 -4.50
CA VAL A 137 -5.54 -4.74 -4.04
C VAL A 137 -4.15 -4.69 -3.41
N PHE A 138 -3.89 -5.57 -2.45
CA PHE A 138 -2.63 -5.54 -1.71
C PHE A 138 -1.45 -6.09 -2.51
N ALA A 139 -1.66 -7.04 -3.42
CA ALA A 139 -0.58 -7.53 -4.29
C ALA A 139 -0.18 -6.52 -5.39
N THR A 140 -1.05 -5.56 -5.73
CA THR A 140 -0.73 -4.47 -6.66
C THR A 140 -0.12 -3.24 -5.99
N TYR A 141 -0.10 -3.21 -4.65
CA TYR A 141 0.54 -2.14 -3.91
C TYR A 141 2.07 -2.30 -4.00
N GLU A 142 2.76 -1.27 -4.47
CA GLU A 142 4.17 -1.37 -4.89
C GLU A 142 5.10 -1.98 -3.81
N PRO A 143 5.09 -1.55 -2.53
CA PRO A 143 5.93 -2.16 -1.51
C PRO A 143 5.62 -3.64 -1.28
N ALA A 144 4.35 -4.03 -1.37
CA ALA A 144 3.94 -5.42 -1.24
C ALA A 144 4.35 -6.25 -2.46
N GLU A 145 4.21 -5.72 -3.68
CA GLU A 145 4.63 -6.39 -4.92
C GLU A 145 6.13 -6.70 -4.89
N PHE A 146 6.95 -5.75 -4.42
CA PHE A 146 8.39 -5.92 -4.28
C PHE A 146 8.76 -7.05 -3.31
N ILE A 147 8.05 -7.15 -2.17
CA ILE A 147 8.21 -8.24 -1.21
C ILE A 147 7.71 -9.57 -1.79
N ILE A 148 6.49 -9.60 -2.34
CA ILE A 148 5.84 -10.80 -2.86
C ILE A 148 6.66 -11.42 -3.99
N SER A 149 7.10 -10.61 -4.96
CA SER A 149 7.91 -11.07 -6.10
C SER A 149 9.23 -11.67 -5.66
N THR A 150 9.80 -11.18 -4.56
CA THR A 150 11.01 -11.73 -3.94
C THR A 150 10.72 -13.06 -3.24
N LEU A 151 9.70 -13.11 -2.37
CA LEU A 151 9.32 -14.33 -1.63
C LEU A 151 8.91 -15.49 -2.54
N ARG A 152 8.39 -15.21 -3.76
CA ARG A 152 8.08 -16.25 -4.76
C ARG A 152 9.28 -17.13 -5.12
N ASN A 153 10.52 -16.63 -4.95
CA ASN A 153 11.72 -17.37 -5.30
C ASN A 153 12.19 -18.32 -4.18
N TYR A 154 11.48 -18.38 -3.05
CA TYR A 154 11.90 -19.16 -1.88
C TYR A 154 10.81 -20.13 -1.45
N ASP A 155 11.15 -21.41 -1.33
CA ASP A 155 10.25 -22.47 -0.82
C ASP A 155 10.26 -22.58 0.71
N ARG A 156 11.07 -21.76 1.39
CA ARG A 156 11.16 -21.65 2.85
C ARG A 156 10.80 -20.23 3.31
N PRO A 157 10.41 -20.06 4.59
CA PRO A 157 10.37 -18.74 5.19
C PRO A 157 11.76 -18.10 5.23
N LEU A 158 11.79 -16.78 5.03
CA LEU A 158 12.95 -15.92 5.27
C LEU A 158 12.79 -15.21 6.61
N THR A 159 13.86 -15.05 7.38
CA THR A 159 13.86 -14.11 8.51
C THR A 159 13.83 -12.66 7.99
N LEU A 160 13.55 -11.68 8.86
CA LEU A 160 13.56 -10.28 8.47
C LEU A 160 14.93 -9.82 7.92
N PRO A 161 16.08 -10.16 8.53
CA PRO A 161 17.39 -9.88 7.95
C PRO A 161 17.57 -10.48 6.56
N GLU A 162 17.25 -11.78 6.38
CA GLU A 162 17.39 -12.47 5.09
C GLU A 162 16.52 -11.83 4.00
N LEU A 163 15.29 -11.43 4.35
CA LEU A 163 14.39 -10.72 3.44
C LEU A 163 14.99 -9.37 3.03
N VAL A 164 15.49 -8.59 3.99
CA VAL A 164 16.08 -7.27 3.73
C VAL A 164 17.33 -7.39 2.87
N GLU A 165 18.24 -8.31 3.17
CA GLU A 165 19.44 -8.56 2.35
C GLU A 165 19.04 -8.93 0.91
N THR A 166 18.12 -9.88 0.76
CA THR A 166 17.65 -10.34 -0.56
C THR A 166 16.99 -9.20 -1.37
N LEU A 167 16.22 -8.33 -0.73
CA LEU A 167 15.61 -7.18 -1.39
C LEU A 167 16.66 -6.12 -1.75
N ALA A 168 17.66 -5.92 -0.88
CA ALA A 168 18.72 -4.95 -1.09
C ALA A 168 19.57 -5.29 -2.31
N GLU A 169 19.83 -6.58 -2.56
CA GLU A 169 20.48 -7.06 -3.79
C GLU A 169 19.72 -6.65 -5.07
N LYS A 170 18.39 -6.49 -5.00
CA LYS A 170 17.54 -6.08 -6.13
C LYS A 170 17.44 -4.57 -6.27
N ASP A 171 17.20 -3.87 -5.16
CA ASP A 171 17.06 -2.41 -5.09
C ASP A 171 17.34 -1.95 -3.66
N GLU A 172 18.62 -1.69 -3.38
CA GLU A 172 19.11 -1.27 -2.06
C GLU A 172 18.39 -0.02 -1.54
N GLN A 173 18.27 1.01 -2.39
CA GLN A 173 17.66 2.26 -1.97
C GLN A 173 16.18 2.10 -1.63
N ARG A 174 15.45 1.29 -2.39
CA ARG A 174 14.04 0.98 -2.08
C ARG A 174 13.93 0.17 -0.80
N THR A 175 14.82 -0.80 -0.60
CA THR A 175 14.85 -1.65 0.58
C THR A 175 15.13 -0.85 1.83
N ALA A 176 16.19 -0.04 1.83
CA ALA A 176 16.53 0.85 2.94
C ALA A 176 15.37 1.79 3.27
N ARG A 177 14.73 2.41 2.25
CA ARG A 177 13.55 3.26 2.46
C ARG A 177 12.39 2.50 3.12
N LEU A 178 12.11 1.28 2.69
CA LEU A 178 10.97 0.50 3.18
C LEU A 178 11.19 -0.04 4.60
N PHE A 179 12.38 -0.57 4.88
CA PHE A 179 12.65 -1.33 6.10
C PHE A 179 13.44 -0.57 7.15
N LEU A 180 14.36 0.29 6.76
CA LEU A 180 15.33 0.88 7.69
C LEU A 180 14.89 2.27 8.13
N ARG A 181 15.13 2.59 9.40
CA ARG A 181 14.95 3.96 9.89
C ARG A 181 16.01 4.81 9.21
N ALA A 182 15.61 5.98 8.69
CA ALA A 182 16.59 6.98 8.35
C ALA A 182 17.32 7.36 9.65
N ASP A 183 18.64 7.18 9.69
CA ASP A 183 19.41 7.95 10.64
C ASP A 183 19.16 9.42 10.31
N SER A 184 18.99 10.27 11.32
CA SER A 184 18.69 11.70 11.11
C SER A 184 19.79 12.44 10.34
N ASN A 185 20.89 11.77 9.97
CA ASN A 185 22.08 12.32 9.34
C ASN A 185 22.47 11.70 7.98
N SER A 186 21.83 10.64 7.47
CA SER A 186 22.17 10.11 6.14
C SER A 186 20.95 9.56 5.40
N ASN A 187 20.55 10.25 4.33
CA ASN A 187 19.54 9.75 3.39
C ASN A 187 20.11 8.64 2.48
N ARG A 188 21.14 7.91 2.96
CA ARG A 188 22.06 7.11 2.15
C ARG A 188 22.80 6.02 2.95
N GLN A 189 22.22 5.53 4.04
CA GLN A 189 22.76 4.37 4.73
C GLN A 189 22.66 3.15 3.82
N ALA A 190 23.80 2.52 3.52
CA ALA A 190 23.85 1.27 2.79
C ALA A 190 23.30 0.15 3.69
N VAL A 191 22.60 -0.82 3.11
CA VAL A 191 22.01 -1.92 3.92
C VAL A 191 23.12 -2.75 4.58
N GLU A 192 24.27 -2.88 3.92
CA GLU A 192 25.45 -3.60 4.43
C GLU A 192 26.08 -2.96 5.68
N ASP A 193 25.85 -1.66 5.91
CA ASP A 193 26.39 -0.92 7.06
C ASP A 193 25.49 -1.01 8.31
N VAL A 194 24.36 -1.72 8.21
CA VAL A 194 23.35 -1.81 9.28
C VAL A 194 23.42 -3.15 9.97
N ASP A 195 23.43 -3.14 11.29
CA ASP A 195 23.19 -4.36 12.07
C ASP A 195 21.71 -4.76 11.96
N LEU A 196 21.41 -5.63 10.99
CA LEU A 196 20.07 -6.16 10.75
C LEU A 196 19.57 -7.06 11.89
N THR A 197 20.41 -7.44 12.83
CA THR A 197 19.96 -8.18 14.02
C THR A 197 19.36 -7.27 15.08
N ASP A 198 19.64 -5.97 15.03
CA ASP A 198 19.07 -4.98 15.95
C ASP A 198 17.73 -4.44 15.43
N CYS A 199 16.65 -4.80 16.15
CA CYS A 199 15.29 -4.31 15.90
C CYS A 199 15.18 -2.77 15.84
N SER A 200 16.06 -2.04 16.53
CA SER A 200 16.04 -0.59 16.61
C SER A 200 16.33 0.09 15.27
N ASN A 201 16.98 -0.62 14.34
CA ASN A 201 17.30 -0.14 13.00
C ASN A 201 16.10 -0.20 12.04
N TYR A 202 15.01 -0.89 12.41
CA TYR A 202 13.85 -1.09 11.54
C TYR A 202 12.74 -0.07 11.75
N ARG A 203 11.97 0.16 10.68
CA ARG A 203 10.69 0.89 10.70
C ARG A 203 9.56 -0.04 11.12
N GLY A 204 9.59 -0.47 12.38
CA GLY A 204 8.72 -1.57 12.82
C GLY A 204 7.22 -1.26 12.69
N GLU A 205 6.73 -0.05 12.99
CA GLU A 205 5.29 0.25 12.79
C GLU A 205 4.87 0.12 11.31
N PRO A 206 5.45 0.85 10.34
CA PRO A 206 5.10 0.68 8.93
C PRO A 206 5.19 -0.76 8.41
N ILE A 207 6.25 -1.48 8.77
CA ILE A 207 6.45 -2.89 8.38
C ILE A 207 5.34 -3.76 8.99
N SER A 208 5.04 -3.57 10.26
CA SER A 208 4.00 -4.30 10.98
C SER A 208 2.62 -4.10 10.36
N GLN A 209 2.27 -2.85 10.00
CA GLN A 209 0.99 -2.56 9.38
C GLN A 209 0.89 -3.18 7.98
N LEU A 210 1.96 -3.12 7.19
CA LEU A 210 2.02 -3.77 5.87
C LEU A 210 1.91 -5.29 5.99
N LYS A 211 2.77 -5.94 6.79
CA LYS A 211 2.73 -7.39 7.03
C LYS A 211 1.38 -7.83 7.57
N GLY A 212 0.81 -7.05 8.49
CA GLY A 212 -0.54 -7.25 9.00
C GLY A 212 -1.58 -7.28 7.87
N CYS A 213 -1.56 -6.30 6.97
CA CYS A 213 -2.48 -6.30 5.84
C CYS A 213 -2.32 -7.55 4.97
N LEU A 214 -1.08 -7.92 4.63
CA LEU A 214 -0.77 -9.11 3.84
C LEU A 214 -1.21 -10.41 4.54
N PHE A 215 -1.07 -10.48 5.86
CA PHE A 215 -1.52 -11.62 6.66
C PHE A 215 -3.04 -11.74 6.67
N HIS A 216 -3.74 -10.63 6.92
CA HIS A 216 -5.20 -10.63 6.98
C HIS A 216 -5.83 -10.90 5.60
N THR A 217 -5.13 -10.63 4.49
CA THR A 217 -5.56 -11.01 3.13
C THR A 217 -5.13 -12.42 2.70
N GLY A 218 -4.38 -13.14 3.53
CA GLY A 218 -3.89 -14.49 3.22
C GLY A 218 -2.81 -14.52 2.16
N ILE A 219 -2.00 -13.46 2.05
CA ILE A 219 -0.82 -13.40 1.18
C ILE A 219 0.39 -13.99 1.91
N VAL A 220 0.60 -13.62 3.18
CA VAL A 220 1.71 -14.12 4.01
C VAL A 220 1.23 -14.97 5.19
N THR A 221 2.10 -15.84 5.68
CA THR A 221 1.79 -16.82 6.72
C THR A 221 1.73 -16.23 8.13
N GLU A 222 2.48 -15.17 8.42
CA GLU A 222 2.62 -14.61 9.77
C GLU A 222 2.22 -13.12 9.84
N ARG A 223 1.70 -12.71 11.00
CA ARG A 223 1.27 -11.33 11.25
C ARG A 223 2.48 -10.44 11.54
N GLY A 224 2.37 -9.15 11.23
CA GLY A 224 3.32 -8.12 11.67
C GLY A 224 3.47 -8.04 13.19
N ALA A 225 4.71 -8.03 13.66
CA ALA A 225 5.13 -7.53 14.96
C ALA A 225 5.57 -6.06 14.83
N ASP A 226 5.29 -5.22 15.82
CA ASP A 226 5.76 -3.82 15.83
C ASP A 226 7.21 -3.71 16.32
N THR A 227 7.83 -2.52 16.24
CA THR A 227 9.27 -2.35 16.53
C THR A 227 9.67 -2.74 17.96
N GLU A 228 8.76 -2.64 18.93
CA GLU A 228 9.05 -3.00 20.33
C GLU A 228 8.94 -4.51 20.57
N THR A 229 8.28 -5.23 19.67
CA THR A 229 8.00 -6.66 19.79
C THR A 229 8.63 -7.50 18.69
N ILE A 230 9.23 -6.86 17.68
CA ILE A 230 9.88 -7.54 16.57
C ILE A 230 11.23 -8.11 17.02
N ASP A 231 11.36 -9.42 16.91
CA ASP A 231 12.64 -10.10 16.96
C ASP A 231 13.03 -10.44 15.50
N PRO A 232 14.02 -9.74 14.92
CA PRO A 232 14.38 -9.93 13.51
C PRO A 232 14.71 -11.39 13.17
N ALA A 233 15.28 -12.15 14.11
CA ALA A 233 15.66 -13.54 13.90
C ALA A 233 14.45 -14.50 13.86
N THR A 234 13.31 -14.11 14.43
CA THR A 234 12.10 -14.94 14.49
C THR A 234 10.89 -14.35 13.76
N ASP A 235 11.01 -13.14 13.20
CA ASP A 235 9.99 -12.55 12.31
C ASP A 235 10.10 -13.15 10.90
N HIS A 236 9.30 -14.18 10.62
CA HIS A 236 9.41 -14.92 9.36
C HIS A 236 8.47 -14.39 8.28
N TRP A 237 8.94 -14.40 7.04
CA TRP A 237 8.21 -13.99 5.85
C TRP A 237 8.14 -15.15 4.85
N ALA A 238 6.93 -15.60 4.57
CA ALA A 238 6.63 -16.61 3.56
C ALA A 238 5.28 -16.34 2.92
N LEU A 239 5.13 -16.75 1.65
CA LEU A 239 3.84 -16.75 0.97
C LEU A 239 2.96 -17.90 1.46
N GLU A 240 1.67 -17.61 1.62
CA GLU A 240 0.64 -18.61 1.91
C GLU A 240 0.39 -19.49 0.66
N GLN A 241 0.29 -20.82 0.83
CA GLN A 241 0.34 -21.77 -0.28
C GLN A 241 -0.78 -21.65 -1.34
N PRO A 242 -2.05 -21.35 -0.98
CA PRO A 242 -3.08 -20.99 -1.95
C PRO A 242 -2.71 -19.77 -2.81
N PHE A 243 -2.10 -18.74 -2.22
CA PHE A 243 -1.71 -17.53 -2.95
C PHE A 243 -0.49 -17.77 -3.85
N ARG A 244 0.47 -18.58 -3.39
CA ARG A 244 1.64 -18.99 -4.17
C ARG A 244 1.21 -19.71 -5.47
N ALA A 245 0.24 -20.63 -5.37
CA ALA A 245 -0.25 -21.43 -6.50
C ALA A 245 -1.03 -20.59 -7.55
N GLN A 246 -1.89 -19.66 -7.10
CA GLN A 246 -2.77 -18.87 -7.98
C GLN A 246 -2.04 -17.98 -9.00
N THR A 247 -0.76 -17.68 -8.78
CA THR A 247 0.01 -16.77 -9.67
C THR A 247 1.01 -17.51 -10.57
N GLY A 248 1.14 -18.83 -10.41
CA GLY A 248 1.96 -19.70 -11.27
C GLY A 248 1.25 -20.19 -12.53
N ASP A 249 -0.08 -20.12 -12.59
CA ASP A 249 -0.91 -20.83 -13.58
C ASP A 249 -1.36 -19.99 -14.79
N ASN A 250 -0.84 -18.76 -14.98
CA ASN A 250 -1.18 -17.95 -16.15
C ASN A 250 -0.27 -18.19 -17.36
N ARG A 251 0.35 -19.38 -17.44
CA ARG A 251 1.12 -19.85 -18.61
C ARG A 251 0.50 -21.11 -19.20
N GLY A 252 -0.54 -20.88 -20.00
CA GLY A 252 -0.82 -21.68 -21.19
C GLY A 252 -1.70 -22.90 -20.99
N ASP A 253 -3.01 -22.70 -21.12
CA ASP A 253 -3.86 -23.64 -21.85
C ASP A 253 -4.50 -22.90 -23.02
N GLY A 254 -3.68 -22.79 -24.07
CA GLY A 254 -4.11 -22.49 -25.41
C GLY A 254 -3.67 -23.65 -26.30
N ARG A 255 -4.37 -24.78 -26.21
CA ARG A 255 -4.61 -25.74 -27.30
C ARG A 255 -5.59 -26.82 -26.88
#